data_AF-A0A175R8H1-F1
#
_entry.id   AF-A0A175R8H1-F1
#
_cell.length_a   1.000
_cell.length_b   1.000
_cell.length_c   1.000
_cell.angle_alpha   90.00
_cell.angle_beta   90.00
_cell.angle_gamma   90.00
#
_symmetry.space_group_name_H-M   'P 1'
#
loop_
_entity.id
_entity.type
_entity.pdbx_description
1 polymer ?
#
loop_
_entity_poly.entity_id
_entity_poly.type
_entity_poly.pdbx_seq_one_letter_code
_entity_poly.pdbx_strand_id
1 'polypeptide(L)'
;MYVVRIDCDDARKFQAFSKLRDARVFAREAGEAEDLEEMPVLFEVPDTNDAEIAVMAVRDGMGVPVIDPEPDAAVILASMGLGTGLRI
;
A
#
# COMPACT_ATOMS: atom_id res chain seq x y z
N MET A 1 -7.61 0.80 13.00
CA MET A 1 -8.22 0.17 11.80
C MET A 1 -7.46 0.63 10.57
N TYR A 2 -7.57 -0.07 9.44
CA TYR A 2 -6.86 0.27 8.21
C TYR A 2 -7.86 0.52 7.09
N VAL A 3 -7.58 1.47 6.21
CA VAL A 3 -8.44 1.81 5.07
C VAL A 3 -7.58 1.92 3.83
N VAL A 4 -7.96 1.18 2.79
CA VAL A 4 -7.35 1.30 1.47
C VAL A 4 -8.20 2.26 0.65
N ARG A 5 -7.55 3.29 0.09
CA ARG A 5 -8.14 4.18 -0.91
C ARG A 5 -7.63 3.76 -2.29
N ILE A 6 -8.56 3.53 -3.20
CA ILE A 6 -8.27 3.27 -4.61
C ILE A 6 -8.85 4.45 -5.39
N ASP A 7 -7.98 5.20 -6.04
CA ASP A 7 -8.36 6.28 -6.94
C ASP A 7 -8.49 5.68 -8.36
N CYS A 8 -9.71 5.61 -8.89
CA CYS A 8 -10.01 5.24 -10.27
C CYS A 8 -10.44 6.49 -11.05
N ASP A 9 -10.38 6.46 -12.39
CA ASP A 9 -10.66 7.60 -13.28
C ASP A 9 -11.92 8.40 -12.91
N ASP A 10 -13.02 7.71 -12.58
CA ASP A 10 -14.32 8.32 -12.29
C ASP A 10 -14.75 8.24 -10.82
N ALA A 11 -14.01 7.52 -9.96
CA ALA A 11 -14.46 7.26 -8.60
C ALA A 11 -13.34 6.92 -7.61
N ARG A 12 -13.54 7.35 -6.36
CA ARG A 12 -12.71 6.92 -5.22
C ARG A 12 -13.38 5.79 -4.46
N LYS A 13 -12.79 4.61 -4.48
CA LYS A 13 -13.23 3.46 -3.69
C LYS A 13 -12.47 3.46 -2.36
N PHE A 14 -13.17 3.12 -1.28
CA PHE A 14 -12.57 2.99 0.05
C PHE A 14 -12.98 1.65 0.64
N GLN A 15 -12.01 0.91 1.18
CA GLN A 15 -12.26 -0.36 1.83
C GLN A 15 -11.55 -0.42 3.18
N ALA A 16 -12.32 -0.65 4.24
CA ALA A 16 -11.78 -0.76 5.59
C ALA A 16 -11.48 -2.21 5.98
N PHE A 17 -10.43 -2.38 6.78
CA PHE A 17 -9.90 -3.66 7.24
C PHE A 17 -9.51 -3.55 8.71
N SER A 18 -9.78 -4.60 9.47
CA SER A 18 -9.34 -4.69 10.87
C SER A 18 -7.85 -5.03 11.00
N LYS A 19 -7.26 -5.65 9.98
CA LYS A 19 -5.86 -6.10 9.96
C LYS A 19 -5.07 -5.45 8.83
N LEU A 20 -3.84 -5.03 9.14
CA LEU A 20 -2.89 -4.46 8.19
C LEU A 20 -2.59 -5.43 7.03
N ARG A 21 -2.41 -6.72 7.34
CA ARG A 21 -2.07 -7.74 6.36
C ARG A 21 -3.13 -7.87 5.27
N ASP A 22 -4.39 -7.89 5.66
CA ASP A 22 -5.51 -8.05 4.72
C ASP A 22 -5.64 -6.80 3.84
N ALA A 23 -5.47 -5.62 4.44
CA ALA A 23 -5.45 -4.34 3.72
C ALA A 23 -4.31 -4.27 2.68
N ARG A 24 -3.12 -4.76 3.04
CA ARG A 24 -1.96 -4.83 2.13
C ARG A 24 -2.18 -5.77 0.96
N VAL A 25 -2.72 -6.98 1.22
CA VAL A 25 -3.01 -7.94 0.17
C VAL A 25 -4.01 -7.33 -0.81
N PHE A 26 -5.08 -6.73 -0.31
CA PHE A 26 -6.07 -6.07 -1.15
C PHE A 26 -5.49 -4.89 -1.94
N ALA A 27 -4.69 -4.02 -1.32
CA ALA A 27 -4.05 -2.89 -2.00
C ALA A 27 -3.12 -3.38 -3.13
N ARG A 28 -2.35 -4.44 -2.89
CA ARG A 28 -1.48 -5.03 -3.90
C ARG A 28 -2.26 -5.66 -5.04
N GLU A 29 -3.29 -6.46 -4.73
CA GLU A 29 -4.14 -7.09 -5.74
C GLU A 29 -4.89 -6.05 -6.57
N ALA A 30 -5.37 -4.97 -5.95
CA ALA A 30 -6.01 -3.87 -6.66
C ALA A 30 -5.04 -3.13 -7.60
N GLY A 31 -3.80 -2.89 -7.16
CA GLY A 31 -2.75 -2.28 -7.99
C GLY A 31 -2.32 -3.16 -9.17
N GLU A 32 -2.24 -4.48 -8.96
CA GLU A 32 -1.85 -5.44 -10.02
C GLU A 32 -3.01 -5.74 -11.00
N ALA A 33 -4.28 -5.64 -10.57
CA ALA A 33 -5.43 -6.09 -11.36
C ALA A 33 -6.12 -4.99 -12.19
N GLU A 34 -6.10 -3.72 -11.76
CA GLU A 34 -6.91 -2.66 -12.40
C GLU A 34 -6.11 -1.70 -13.32
N ASP A 35 -4.80 -1.93 -13.58
CA ASP A 35 -3.93 -1.01 -14.39
C ASP A 35 -4.13 0.46 -13.99
N LEU A 36 -4.26 0.68 -12.67
CA LEU A 36 -4.66 1.95 -12.10
C LEU A 36 -3.61 3.01 -12.41
N GLU A 37 -4.05 4.20 -12.82
CA GLU A 37 -3.16 5.36 -13.01
C GLU A 37 -2.45 5.75 -11.69
N GLU A 38 -3.11 5.54 -10.54
CA GLU A 38 -2.55 5.77 -9.21
C GLU A 38 -2.54 4.49 -8.35
N MET A 39 -1.41 4.24 -7.67
CA MET A 39 -1.30 3.12 -6.74
C MET A 39 -2.27 3.28 -5.56
N PRO A 40 -2.94 2.20 -5.11
CA PRO A 40 -3.77 2.22 -3.92
C PRO A 40 -3.01 2.71 -2.69
N VAL A 41 -3.60 3.64 -1.94
CA VAL A 41 -2.99 4.23 -0.74
C VAL A 41 -3.60 3.63 0.51
N LEU A 42 -2.76 3.10 1.38
CA LEU A 42 -3.15 2.54 2.66
C LEU A 42 -3.10 3.62 3.75
N PHE A 43 -4.14 3.71 4.56
CA PHE A 43 -4.23 4.62 5.69
C PHE A 43 -4.48 3.85 6.99
N GLU A 44 -3.81 4.25 8.06
CA GLU A 44 -4.11 3.83 9.42
C GLU A 44 -5.00 4.88 10.09
N VAL A 45 -6.07 4.41 10.74
CA VAL A 45 -6.99 5.22 11.52
C VAL A 45 -6.94 4.75 12.98
N PRO A 46 -6.36 5.55 13.90
CA PRO A 46 -6.41 5.27 15.33
C PRO A 46 -7.84 5.45 15.87
N ASP A 47 -8.19 4.70 16.92
CA ASP A 47 -9.41 4.87 17.72
C ASP A 47 -10.78 4.64 17.05
N THR A 48 -10.83 3.79 16.01
CA THR A 48 -12.11 3.27 15.50
C THR A 48 -12.07 1.78 15.21
N ASN A 49 -13.15 1.08 15.54
CA ASN A 49 -13.44 -0.28 15.09
C ASN A 49 -14.58 -0.32 14.06
N ASP A 50 -15.19 0.83 13.78
CA ASP A 50 -16.28 0.95 12.83
C ASP A 50 -15.73 1.30 11.44
N ALA A 51 -16.09 0.48 10.46
CA ALA A 51 -15.63 0.60 9.08
C ALA A 51 -16.11 1.90 8.41
N GLU A 52 -17.35 2.33 8.67
CA GLU A 52 -17.90 3.55 8.09
C GLU A 52 -17.20 4.78 8.67
N ILE A 53 -16.99 4.79 9.99
CA ILE A 53 -16.27 5.87 10.67
C ILE A 53 -14.82 5.95 10.20
N ALA A 54 -14.15 4.80 10.03
CA ALA A 54 -12.78 4.76 9.52
C ALA A 54 -12.68 5.36 8.11
N VAL A 55 -13.62 5.02 7.22
CA VAL A 55 -13.66 5.57 5.86
C VAL A 55 -13.93 7.07 5.88
N MET A 56 -14.87 7.54 6.71
CA MET A 56 -15.14 8.97 6.85
C MET A 56 -13.91 9.73 7.35
N ALA A 57 -13.20 9.21 8.35
CA ALA A 57 -11.97 9.83 8.86
C ALA A 57 -10.90 9.98 7.78
N VAL A 58 -10.72 8.97 6.91
CA VAL A 58 -9.79 9.08 5.76
C VAL A 58 -10.26 10.09 4.73
N ARG A 59 -11.58 10.17 4.45
CA ARG A 59 -12.15 11.18 3.56
C ARG A 59 -11.94 12.61 4.08
N ASP A 60 -12.02 12.79 5.39
CA ASP A 60 -11.81 14.07 6.07
C ASP A 60 -10.31 14.40 6.25
N GLY A 61 -9.40 13.54 5.76
CA GLY A 61 -7.96 13.76 5.82
C GLY A 61 -7.32 13.45 7.17
N MET A 62 -8.02 12.74 8.06
CA MET A 62 -7.54 12.34 9.38
C MET A 62 -6.81 10.98 9.39
N GLY A 63 -6.75 10.28 8.25
CA GLY A 63 -5.98 9.04 8.11
C GLY A 63 -4.48 9.29 8.00
N VAL A 64 -3.68 8.45 8.66
CA VAL A 64 -2.21 8.49 8.53
C VAL A 64 -1.79 7.55 7.40
N PRO A 65 -1.14 8.03 6.31
CA PRO A 65 -0.72 7.15 5.23
C PRO A 65 0.34 6.17 5.74
N VAL A 66 0.07 4.88 5.55
CA VAL A 66 1.03 3.81 5.82
C VAL A 66 1.95 3.73 4.61
N ILE A 67 3.12 4.36 4.74
CA ILE A 67 4.16 4.26 3.73
C ILE A 67 4.76 2.87 3.88
N ASP A 68 4.53 1.98 2.91
CA ASP A 68 5.32 0.76 2.83
C ASP A 68 6.77 1.18 2.57
N PRO A 69 7.75 0.75 3.40
CA PRO A 69 9.13 0.84 2.99
C PRO A 69 9.22 -0.01 1.72
N GLU A 70 9.45 0.62 0.57
CA GLU A 70 9.82 -0.09 -0.65
C GLU A 70 10.86 -1.16 -0.25
N PRO A 71 10.74 -2.41 -0.72
CA PRO A 71 11.88 -3.30 -0.64
C PRO A 71 12.98 -2.63 -1.45
N ASP A 72 13.88 -1.98 -0.71
CA ASP A 72 15.04 -1.27 -1.20
C ASP A 72 15.60 -2.07 -2.37
N ALA A 73 15.58 -1.48 -3.57
CA ALA A 73 16.07 -2.10 -4.80
C ALA A 73 17.54 -2.58 -4.66
N ALA A 74 18.20 -2.22 -3.56
CA ALA A 74 19.44 -2.77 -3.05
C ALA A 74 19.49 -4.31 -2.90
N VAL A 75 18.37 -5.03 -2.72
CA VAL A 75 18.40 -6.50 -2.60
C VAL A 75 18.51 -7.21 -3.95
N ILE A 76 18.02 -6.61 -5.05
CA ILE A 76 18.07 -7.23 -6.39
C ILE A 76 19.51 -7.23 -6.95
N LEU A 77 20.33 -6.25 -6.55
CA LEU A 77 21.75 -6.19 -6.93
C LEU A 77 22.61 -7.32 -6.34
N ALA A 78 22.18 -7.98 -5.27
CA ALA A 78 22.94 -9.09 -4.67
C ALA A 78 22.85 -10.41 -5.46
N SER A 79 21.91 -10.52 -6.41
CA SER A 79 21.69 -11.75 -7.21
C SER A 79 22.22 -11.68 -8.63
N MET A 80 22.74 -10.53 -9.09
CA MET A 80 23.45 -10.44 -10.36
C MET A 80 24.94 -10.64 -10.13
N GLY A 81 25.37 -11.91 -10.16
CA GLY A 81 26.78 -12.26 -10.17
C GLY A 81 27.52 -11.56 -11.31
N LEU A 82 28.40 -10.62 -10.97
CA LEU A 82 29.46 -10.17 -11.86
C LEU A 82 30.76 -10.82 -11.42
N GLY A 83 31.03 -11.98 -12.02
CA GLY A 83 32.35 -12.56 -12.01
C GLY A 83 33.32 -11.63 -12.73
N THR A 84 34.23 -11.03 -11.97
CA THR A 84 35.55 -10.68 -12.50
C THR A 84 36.56 -11.21 -11.51
N GLY A 85 37.16 -12.35 -11.86
CA GLY A 85 38.41 -12.75 -11.25
C GLY A 85 39.43 -11.66 -11.52
N LEU A 86 39.84 -10.94 -10.48
CA LEU A 86 41.02 -10.11 -10.52
C LEU A 86 41.99 -10.65 -9.47
N ARG A 87 43.07 -11.24 -9.99
CA ARG A 87 44.26 -11.61 -9.24
C ARG A 87 44.86 -10.37 -8.61
N ILE A 88 45.21 -10.45 -7.33
CA ILE A 88 46.31 -9.70 -6.73
C ILE A 88 47.14 -10.69 -5.93
#